data_AF-A0A7X2SZ05-F1
#
_entry.id   AF-A0A7X2SZ05-F1
#
_cell.length_a   1.000
_cell.length_b   1.000
_cell.length_c   1.000
_cell.angle_alpha   90.00
_cell.angle_beta   90.00
_cell.angle_gamma   90.00
#
_symmetry.space_group_name_H-M   'P 1'
#
loop_
_entity.id
_entity.type
_entity.pdbx_description
1 polymer ?
#
loop_
_entity_poly.entity_id
_entity_poly.type
_entity_poly.pdbx_seq_one_letter_code
_entity_poly.pdbx_strand_id
1 'polypeptide(L)' 'QKGQTSQPVHSSFGWHLIQLLDTRQVDKTDAAQKERAYRMLFNRKFAEEAQTWMQEQRASAYVKILDGNAQ' A
#
# COMPACT_ATOMS: atom_id res chain seq x y z
N GLN A 1 11.49 26.77 16.40
CA GLN A 1 10.40 27.78 16.38
C GLN A 1 10.25 28.32 14.96
N LYS A 2 9.09 28.83 14.55
CA LYS A 2 8.94 29.48 13.24
C LYS A 2 10.01 30.58 13.09
N GLY A 3 10.70 30.61 11.96
CA GLY A 3 11.84 31.48 11.68
C GLY A 3 13.22 30.90 12.07
N GLN A 4 13.29 29.80 12.82
CA GLN A 4 14.58 29.24 13.29
C GLN A 4 15.31 28.47 12.20
N THR A 5 16.62 28.73 12.08
CA THR A 5 17.55 27.97 11.24
C THR A 5 18.17 26.82 12.04
N SER A 6 18.23 25.64 11.43
CA SER A 6 18.85 24.43 11.98
C SER A 6 20.38 24.49 11.95
N GLN A 7 21.03 23.63 12.74
CA GLN A 7 22.45 23.32 12.55
C GLN A 7 22.65 22.58 11.21
N PRO A 8 23.86 22.62 10.61
CA PRO A 8 24.12 21.94 9.35
C PRO A 8 23.71 20.46 9.39
N VAL A 9 22.85 20.07 8.45
CA VAL A 9 22.34 18.70 8.33
C VAL A 9 23.01 18.01 7.15
N HIS A 10 23.66 16.87 7.42
CA HIS A 10 24.23 16.04 6.37
C HIS A 10 23.18 15.05 5.85
N SER A 11 23.00 15.00 4.53
CA SER A 11 22.14 14.04 3.82
C SER A 11 22.91 13.39 2.67
N SER A 12 22.29 12.43 1.97
CA SER A 12 22.85 11.81 0.76
C SER A 12 23.18 12.81 -0.36
N PHE A 13 22.61 14.02 -0.30
CA PHE A 13 22.83 15.10 -1.26
C PHE A 13 23.84 16.15 -0.77
N GLY A 14 24.49 15.94 0.39
CA GLY A 14 25.47 16.85 0.98
C GLY A 14 24.93 17.63 2.20
N TRP A 15 25.44 18.85 2.40
CA TRP A 15 25.15 19.67 3.57
C TRP A 15 24.01 20.65 3.32
N HIS A 16 23.07 20.73 4.27
CA HIS A 16 21.87 21.53 4.18
C HIS A 16 21.70 22.42 5.42
N LEU A 17 21.28 23.67 5.20
CA LEU A 17 20.76 24.55 6.25
C LEU A 17 19.25 24.70 6.04
N ILE A 18 18.48 24.35 7.07
CA ILE A 18 17.01 24.33 6.99
C ILE A 18 16.45 25.44 7.87
N GLN A 19 15.56 26.28 7.32
CA GLN A 19 14.80 27.29 8.07
C GLN A 19 13.33 26.88 8.17
N LEU A 20 12.79 26.87 9.39
CA LEU A 20 11.39 26.52 9.62
C LEU A 20 10.50 27.74 9.33
N LEU A 21 9.84 27.80 8.16
CA LEU A 21 8.96 28.93 7.81
C LEU A 21 7.63 28.87 8.54
N ASP A 22 6.97 27.71 8.50
CA ASP A 22 5.69 27.48 9.16
C ASP A 22 5.58 26.00 9.57
N THR A 23 4.68 25.70 10.49
CA THR A 23 4.32 24.34 10.89
C THR A 23 2.81 24.22 10.82
N ARG A 24 2.34 23.35 9.92
CA ARG A 24 0.94 22.94 9.87
C ARG A 24 0.81 21.56 10.48
N GLN A 25 0.01 21.45 11.55
CA GLN A 25 -0.51 20.17 12.02
C GLN A 25 -1.56 19.71 11.00
N VAL A 26 -1.23 18.68 10.22
CA VAL A 26 -2.23 17.97 9.41
C VAL A 26 -2.57 16.71 10.20
N ASP A 27 -3.78 16.66 10.74
CA ASP A 27 -4.26 15.47 11.43
C ASP A 27 -4.49 14.38 10.38
N LYS A 28 -3.42 13.59 10.10
CA LYS A 28 -3.46 12.46 9.17
C LYS A 28 -4.06 11.20 9.82
N THR A 29 -4.50 11.31 11.07
CA THR A 29 -5.00 10.20 11.88
C THR A 29 -6.24 9.58 11.26
N ASP A 30 -7.20 10.39 10.81
CA ASP A 30 -8.43 9.90 10.20
C ASP A 30 -8.19 9.21 8.85
N ALA A 31 -7.36 9.81 7.99
CA ALA A 31 -7.02 9.22 6.70
C ALA A 31 -6.26 7.90 6.87
N ALA A 32 -5.31 7.85 7.81
CA ALA A 32 -4.55 6.64 8.11
C ALA A 32 -5.41 5.55 8.77
N GLN A 33 -6.34 5.92 9.65
CA GLN A 33 -7.30 4.99 10.25
C GLN A 33 -8.26 4.42 9.20
N LYS A 34 -8.79 5.27 8.32
CA LYS A 34 -9.70 4.85 7.25
C LYS A 34 -9.03 3.90 6.27
N GLU A 35 -7.79 4.19 5.87
CA GLU A 35 -6.98 3.31 5.03
C GLU A 35 -6.72 1.96 5.71
N ARG A 36 -6.39 1.97 7.00
CA ARG A 36 -6.18 0.74 7.78
C ARG A 36 -7.45 -0.11 7.87
N ALA A 37 -8.60 0.51 8.17
CA ALA A 37 -9.88 -0.16 8.23
C ALA A 37 -10.29 -0.75 6.87
N TYR A 38 -10.09 0.00 5.79
CA TYR A 38 -10.33 -0.46 4.42
C TYR A 38 -9.50 -1.72 4.09
N ARG A 39 -8.19 -1.68 4.38
CA ARG A 39 -7.30 -2.84 4.16
C ARG A 39 -7.74 -4.08 4.95
N MET A 40 -8.16 -3.91 6.20
CA MET A 40 -8.64 -5.01 7.04
C MET A 40 -9.91 -5.65 6.47
N LEU A 41 -10.87 -4.84 6.03
CA LEU A 41 -12.12 -5.32 5.42
C LEU A 41 -11.86 -6.02 4.09
N PHE A 42 -11.01 -5.43 3.25
CA PHE A 42 -10.62 -6.00 1.97
C PHE A 42 -9.96 -7.38 2.15
N ASN A 43 -8.97 -7.49 3.03
CA ASN A 43 -8.28 -8.76 3.27
C ASN A 43 -9.22 -9.86 3.77
N ARG A 44 -10.19 -9.53 4.64
CA ARG A 44 -11.18 -10.50 5.13
C ARG A 44 -12.06 -11.01 3.99
N LYS A 45 -12.65 -10.09 3.21
CA LYS A 45 -13.52 -10.44 2.07
C LYS A 45 -12.77 -11.19 0.98
N PHE A 46 -11.53 -10.79 0.71
CA PHE A 46 -10.70 -11.47 -0.26
C PHE A 46 -10.35 -12.90 0.18
N ALA A 47 -9.99 -13.11 1.45
CA ALA A 47 -9.67 -14.45 1.94
C ALA A 47 -10.88 -15.41 1.92
N GLU A 48 -12.08 -14.92 2.19
CA GLU A 48 -13.32 -15.71 2.15
C GLU A 48 -13.71 -16.10 0.71
N GLU A 49 -13.60 -15.16 -0.23
CA GLU A 49 -14.15 -15.31 -1.58
C GLU A 49 -13.11 -15.73 -2.65
N ALA A 50 -11.80 -15.64 -2.37
CA ALA A 50 -10.76 -15.87 -3.39
C ALA A 50 -10.79 -17.28 -3.99
N GLN A 51 -11.07 -18.31 -3.17
CA GLN A 51 -11.15 -19.69 -3.66
C GLN A 51 -12.36 -19.90 -4.55
N THR A 52 -13.52 -19.38 -4.15
CA THR A 52 -14.76 -19.43 -4.95
C THR A 52 -14.59 -18.67 -6.26
N TRP A 53 -14.05 -17.45 -6.20
CA TRP A 53 -13.78 -16.63 -7.38
C TRP A 53 -12.80 -17.31 -8.35
N MET A 54 -11.74 -17.95 -7.87
CA MET A 54 -10.84 -18.74 -8.71
C MET A 54 -11.54 -19.93 -9.37
N GLN A 55 -12.43 -20.63 -8.65
CA GLN A 55 -13.21 -21.73 -9.21
C GLN A 55 -14.20 -21.25 -10.28
N GLU A 56 -14.88 -20.13 -10.05
CA GLU A 56 -15.76 -19.50 -11.04
C GLU A 56 -15.00 -19.05 -12.30
N GLN A 57 -13.84 -18.41 -12.13
CA GLN A 57 -12.99 -18.01 -13.25
C GLN A 57 -12.50 -19.24 -14.04
N ARG A 58 -12.10 -20.32 -13.36
CA ARG A 58 -11.71 -21.57 -14.03
C ARG A 58 -12.89 -22.24 -14.73
N ALA A 59 -14.09 -22.22 -14.15
CA ALA A 59 -15.29 -22.82 -14.73
C ALA A 59 -15.80 -22.05 -15.96
N SER A 60 -15.62 -20.73 -15.99
CA SER A 60 -15.96 -19.88 -17.14
C SER A 60 -14.90 -19.91 -18.25
N ALA A 61 -13.66 -20.29 -17.93
CA ALA A 61 -12.59 -20.43 -18.90
C ALA A 61 -12.65 -21.78 -19.63
N TYR A 62 -12.47 -21.77 -20.95
CA TYR A 62 -12.23 -22.99 -21.71
C TYR A 62 -10.77 -23.45 -21.52
N VAL A 63 -10.56 -24.53 -20.77
CA VAL A 63 -9.22 -25.11 -20.52
C VAL A 63 -9.13 -26.49 -21.18
N LYS A 64 -8.27 -26.63 -22.19
CA LYS A 64 -7.93 -27.92 -22.80
C LYS A 64 -6.60 -28.42 -22.24
N ILE A 65 -6.65 -29.42 -21.36
CA ILE A 65 -5.45 -30.09 -20.84
C ILE A 65 -4.96 -31.06 -21.91
N LEU A 66 -3.78 -30.80 -22.46
CA LEU A 66 -3.09 -31.70 -23.36
C LEU A 66 -2.06 -32.48 -22.52
N ASP A 67 -2.45 -33.63 -22.00
CA ASP A 67 -1.48 -34.51 -21.35
C ASP A 67 -0.52 -35.08 -22.40
N GLY A 68 0.78 -34.80 -22.24
CA GLY A 68 1.85 -35.36 -23.06
C GLY A 68 2.25 -36.80 -22.68
N ASN A 69 1.54 -37.42 -21.73
CA ASN A 69 1.81 -38.76 -21.21
C ASN A 69 0.64 -39.73 -21.43
N ALA A 70 -0.08 -39.59 -22.55
CA ALA A 70 -0.85 -40.70 -23.09
C ALA A 70 0.08 -41.57 -23.96
N GLN A 71 0.72 -42.55 -23.33
CA GLN A 71 1.19 -43.76 -24.01
C GLN A 71 0.07 -44.80 -23.99
#